data_AF-A0A453BRL5-F1
#
_entry.id   AF-A0A453BRL5-F1
#
_cell.length_a   1.000
_cell.length_b   1.000
_cell.length_c   1.000
_cell.angle_alpha   90.00
_cell.angle_beta   90.00
_cell.angle_gamma   90.00
#
_symmetry.space_group_name_H-M   'P 1'
#
loop_
_entity.id
_entity.type
_entity.pdbx_description
1 polymer ?
#
loop_
_entity_poly.entity_id
_entity_poly.type
_entity_poly.pdbx_seq_one_letter_code
_entity_poly.pdbx_strand_id
1 'polypeptide(L)'
;FCFPLCSYQAVAYIEASAVIYQDGKILIEVDHLQGVTNPYIQIKGTNKEIVSSAASSLSLDGSYTTKSYLQIILESLPVDDNVTAGIHNQQAARLQELVEFIQSQVC
;
A
#
# COMPACT_ATOMS: atom_id res chain seq x y z
N PHE A 1 -13.41 10.59 6.62
CA PHE A 1 -12.15 11.09 6.04
C PHE A 1 -12.24 12.60 5.87
N CYS A 2 -11.36 13.36 6.52
CA CYS A 2 -11.45 14.82 6.63
C CYS A 2 -10.35 15.55 5.84
N PHE A 3 -10.11 15.14 4.60
CA PHE A 3 -9.15 15.82 3.71
C PHE A 3 -9.56 17.25 3.29
N PRO A 4 -10.83 17.54 2.94
CA PRO A 4 -11.17 18.84 2.35
C PRO A 4 -11.21 20.01 3.35
N LEU A 5 -11.32 19.77 4.66
CA LEU A 5 -11.33 20.85 5.66
C LEU A 5 -9.92 21.44 5.91
N CYS A 6 -8.86 20.76 5.48
CA CYS A 6 -7.48 21.14 5.76
C CYS A 6 -6.67 21.55 4.52
N SER A 7 -7.32 21.88 3.39
CA SER A 7 -6.65 22.24 2.11
C SER A 7 -5.70 21.17 1.55
N TYR A 8 -5.93 19.89 1.89
CA TYR A 8 -5.17 18.77 1.31
C TYR A 8 -5.99 18.10 0.22
N GLN A 9 -5.37 17.95 -0.96
CA GLN A 9 -5.93 17.19 -2.06
C GLN A 9 -5.45 15.73 -1.98
N ALA A 10 -6.40 14.80 -2.00
CA ALA A 10 -6.07 13.39 -2.13
C ALA A 10 -5.73 13.10 -3.61
N VAL A 11 -4.52 12.59 -3.86
CA VAL A 11 -3.96 12.42 -5.21
C VAL A 11 -3.88 10.97 -5.68
N ALA A 12 -4.09 10.02 -4.76
CA ALA A 12 -4.13 8.59 -5.02
C ALA A 12 -4.84 7.87 -3.86
N TYR A 13 -5.31 6.65 -4.12
CA TYR A 13 -5.75 5.72 -3.08
C TYR A 13 -5.04 4.38 -3.29
N ILE A 14 -4.81 3.67 -2.18
CA ILE A 14 -4.24 2.32 -2.19
C ILE A 14 -5.27 1.42 -1.51
N GLU A 15 -5.66 0.35 -2.19
CA GLU A 15 -6.42 -0.73 -1.60
C GLU A 15 -5.45 -1.87 -1.24
N ALA A 16 -5.44 -2.26 0.02
CA ALA A 16 -4.56 -3.31 0.53
C ALA A 16 -5.26 -4.11 1.63
N SER A 17 -4.98 -5.40 1.67
CA SER A 17 -5.40 -6.28 2.77
C SER A 17 -4.18 -6.96 3.39
N ALA A 18 -4.13 -7.04 4.71
CA ALA A 18 -3.01 -7.60 5.45
C ALA A 18 -3.45 -8.80 6.29
N VAL A 19 -2.64 -9.85 6.31
CA VAL A 19 -2.71 -10.89 7.34
C VAL A 19 -1.62 -10.64 8.36
N ILE A 20 -1.99 -10.49 9.63
CA ILE A 20 -1.09 -10.04 10.69
C ILE A 20 -0.77 -11.20 11.64
N TYR A 21 0.52 -11.43 11.87
CA TYR A 21 1.05 -12.37 12.86
C TYR A 21 1.90 -11.62 13.89
N GLN A 22 1.66 -11.86 15.17
CA GLN A 22 2.36 -11.18 16.25
C GLN A 22 2.84 -12.17 17.30
N ASP A 23 4.12 -12.07 17.66
CA ASP A 23 4.77 -12.92 18.68
C ASP A 23 5.31 -12.09 19.86
N GLY A 24 4.74 -10.90 20.07
CA GLY A 24 5.12 -9.95 21.13
C GLY A 24 6.47 -9.24 20.93
N LYS A 25 7.42 -9.85 20.21
CA LYS A 25 8.74 -9.27 19.87
C LYS A 25 8.79 -8.70 18.46
N ILE A 26 8.06 -9.33 17.54
CA ILE A 26 7.96 -8.95 16.14
C ILE A 26 6.51 -8.99 15.67
N LEU A 27 6.24 -8.21 14.64
CA LEU A 27 4.99 -8.17 13.89
C LEU A 27 5.31 -8.50 12.44
N ILE A 28 4.61 -9.47 11.86
CA ILE A 28 4.75 -9.86 10.46
C ILE A 28 3.41 -9.60 9.78
N GLU A 29 3.43 -8.83 8.71
CA GLU A 29 2.24 -8.51 7.92
C GLU A 29 2.45 -9.05 6.50
N VAL A 30 1.50 -9.85 6.02
CA VAL A 30 1.46 -10.31 4.63
C VAL A 30 0.47 -9.43 3.88
N ASP A 31 1.01 -8.41 3.21
CA ASP A 31 0.27 -7.38 2.51
C ASP A 31 -0.03 -7.78 1.07
N HIS A 32 -1.33 -7.77 0.74
CA HIS A 32 -1.84 -7.99 -0.60
C HIS A 32 -2.29 -6.64 -1.15
N LEU A 33 -1.51 -6.08 -2.07
CA LEU A 33 -1.82 -4.81 -2.72
C LEU A 33 -2.71 -5.07 -3.94
N GLN A 34 -3.82 -4.37 -4.06
CA GLN A 34 -4.68 -4.48 -5.23
C GLN A 34 -3.92 -4.00 -6.48
N GLY A 35 -3.92 -4.82 -7.53
CA GLY A 35 -3.19 -4.53 -8.77
C GLY A 35 -1.76 -5.09 -8.82
N VAL A 36 -1.25 -5.67 -7.73
CA VAL A 36 0.05 -6.35 -7.70
C VAL A 36 -0.14 -7.85 -7.51
N THR A 37 0.48 -8.66 -8.37
CA THR A 37 0.28 -10.12 -8.37
C THR A 37 0.88 -10.81 -7.13
N ASN A 38 2.03 -10.33 -6.66
CA ASN A 38 2.76 -10.98 -5.58
C ASN A 38 2.56 -10.20 -4.27
N PRO A 39 2.30 -10.89 -3.15
CA PRO A 39 2.20 -10.25 -1.84
C PRO A 39 3.57 -9.76 -1.36
N TYR A 40 3.55 -8.73 -0.52
CA TYR A 40 4.72 -8.24 0.19
C TYR A 40 4.67 -8.63 1.65
N ILE A 41 5.83 -8.87 2.24
CA ILE A 41 5.95 -9.20 3.67
C ILE A 41 6.62 -8.02 4.37
N GLN A 42 5.93 -7.42 5.34
CA GLN A 42 6.54 -6.47 6.26
C GLN A 42 6.90 -7.16 7.56
N ILE A 43 8.15 -7.01 7.99
CA ILE A 43 8.62 -7.47 9.30
C ILE A 43 8.95 -6.22 10.12
N LYS A 44 8.22 -6.02 11.20
CA LYS A 44 8.41 -4.90 12.13
C LYS A 44 8.86 -5.44 13.47
N GLY A 45 9.82 -4.76 14.09
CA GLY A 45 10.36 -5.12 15.39
C GLY A 45 11.18 -3.98 15.96
N THR A 46 11.38 -3.98 17.27
CA THR A 46 12.16 -2.94 17.98
C THR A 46 13.66 -3.16 17.86
N ASN A 47 14.10 -4.38 17.52
CA ASN A 47 15.49 -4.77 17.41
C ASN A 47 15.80 -5.28 16.00
N LYS A 48 16.84 -4.72 15.37
CA LYS A 48 17.25 -5.04 13.99
C LYS A 48 17.74 -6.47 13.84
N GLU A 49 18.46 -7.01 14.81
CA GLU A 49 18.96 -8.38 14.78
C GLU A 49 17.80 -9.38 14.78
N ILE A 50 16.74 -9.12 15.56
CA ILE A 50 15.53 -9.95 15.59
C ILE A 50 14.78 -9.87 14.26
N VAL A 51 14.63 -8.67 13.69
CA VAL A 51 14.00 -8.49 12.37
C VAL A 51 14.77 -9.24 11.28
N SER A 52 16.10 -9.13 11.30
CA SER A 52 16.97 -9.85 10.35
C SER A 52 16.86 -11.36 10.52
N SER A 53 16.86 -11.86 11.75
CA SER A 53 16.70 -13.29 12.02
C SER A 53 15.34 -13.82 11.54
N ALA A 54 14.27 -13.04 11.68
CA ALA A 54 12.95 -13.40 11.18
C ALA A 54 12.92 -13.42 9.65
N ALA A 55 13.57 -12.44 8.99
CA ALA A 55 13.69 -12.41 7.53
C ALA A 55 14.44 -13.64 6.99
N SER A 56 15.56 -14.01 7.60
CA SER A 56 16.29 -15.23 7.23
C SER A 56 15.51 -16.51 7.52
N SER A 57 14.73 -16.55 8.61
CA SER A 57 13.84 -17.69 8.90
C SER A 57 12.74 -17.88 7.85
N LEU A 58 12.31 -16.78 7.22
CA LEU A 58 11.36 -16.78 6.11
C LEU A 58 12.03 -16.86 4.73
N SER A 59 13.35 -17.06 4.67
CA SER A 59 14.13 -17.12 3.43
C SER A 59 13.97 -15.87 2.55
N LEU A 60 13.84 -14.70 3.17
CA LEU A 60 13.70 -13.40 2.48
C LEU A 60 15.05 -12.71 2.24
N ASP A 61 16.16 -13.41 2.45
CA ASP A 61 17.51 -12.88 2.30
C ASP A 61 17.74 -12.37 0.86
N GLY A 62 17.90 -11.05 0.73
CA GLY A 62 18.13 -10.37 -0.55
C GLY A 62 16.85 -9.97 -1.30
N SER A 63 15.67 -10.38 -0.83
CA SER A 63 14.36 -10.00 -1.41
C SER A 63 13.79 -8.74 -0.74
N TYR A 64 14.64 -7.76 -0.50
CA TYR A 64 14.25 -6.51 0.17
C TYR A 64 13.93 -5.44 -0.86
N THR A 65 12.86 -4.68 -0.61
CA THR A 65 12.51 -3.50 -1.42
C THR A 65 12.55 -2.25 -0.56
N THR A 66 13.09 -1.17 -1.11
CA THR A 66 13.02 0.19 -0.53
C THR A 66 11.88 1.01 -1.12
N LYS A 67 11.15 0.46 -2.09
CA LYS A 67 10.04 1.13 -2.77
C LYS A 67 8.82 1.21 -1.84
N SER A 68 8.14 2.34 -1.88
CA SER A 68 6.85 2.50 -1.21
C SER A 68 5.75 1.78 -2.00
N TYR A 69 4.62 1.50 -1.33
CA TYR A 69 3.45 0.90 -1.99
C TYR A 69 2.93 1.73 -3.15
N LEU A 70 2.95 3.06 -3.03
CA LEU A 70 2.59 3.94 -4.16
C LEU A 70 3.52 3.71 -5.35
N GLN A 71 4.83 3.64 -5.12
CA GLN A 71 5.78 3.42 -6.21
C GLN A 71 5.59 2.04 -6.85
N ILE A 72 5.42 0.99 -6.04
CA ILE A 72 5.18 -0.38 -6.54
C ILE A 72 3.92 -0.44 -7.40
N ILE A 73 2.83 0.16 -6.95
CA ILE A 73 1.56 0.17 -7.68
C ILE A 73 1.72 0.96 -8.97
N LEU A 74 2.32 2.15 -8.93
CA LEU A 74 2.53 2.98 -10.12
C LEU A 74 3.40 2.28 -11.18
N GLU A 75 4.42 1.53 -10.77
CA GLU A 75 5.30 0.77 -11.67
C GLU A 75 4.63 -0.51 -12.22
N SER A 76 3.68 -1.09 -11.48
CA SER A 76 2.93 -2.27 -11.92
C SER A 76 1.88 -1.97 -13.00
N LEU A 77 1.60 -0.69 -13.25
CA LEU A 77 0.69 -0.24 -14.29
C LEU A 77 1.37 -0.26 -15.67
N PRO A 78 0.62 -0.53 -16.76
CA PRO A 78 1.19 -0.50 -18.10
C PRO A 78 1.72 0.89 -18.43
N VAL A 79 2.98 0.94 -18.90
CA VAL A 79 3.62 2.17 -19.42
C VAL A 79 2.96 2.51 -20.75
N ASP A 80 2.08 3.49 -20.73
CA ASP A 80 1.59 4.13 -21.95
C ASP A 80 2.03 5.60 -21.90
N ASP A 81 2.77 6.03 -22.91
CA ASP A 81 3.58 7.27 -22.89
C ASP A 81 2.75 8.57 -22.83
N ASN A 82 1.41 8.48 -22.87
CA ASN A 82 0.46 9.59 -22.69
C ASN A 82 -0.33 9.55 -21.37
N VAL A 83 -0.02 8.60 -20.47
CA VAL A 83 -0.97 8.14 -19.45
C VAL A 83 -0.71 8.67 -18.04
N THR A 84 0.40 9.37 -17.78
CA THR A 84 0.59 10.08 -16.50
C THR A 84 -0.52 11.12 -16.22
N ALA A 85 -1.02 11.82 -17.25
CA ALA A 85 -2.18 12.70 -17.11
C ALA A 85 -3.52 11.93 -17.03
N GLY A 86 -3.62 10.75 -17.66
CA GLY A 86 -4.84 9.92 -17.71
C GLY A 86 -5.08 9.05 -16.45
N ILE A 87 -4.03 8.48 -15.85
CA ILE A 87 -4.09 7.67 -14.62
C ILE A 87 -4.42 8.53 -13.41
N HIS A 88 -3.83 9.72 -13.32
CA HIS A 88 -4.23 10.69 -12.29
C HIS A 88 -5.73 10.96 -12.38
N ASN A 89 -6.31 11.04 -13.58
CA ASN A 89 -7.74 11.20 -13.76
C ASN A 89 -8.54 9.95 -13.37
N GLN A 90 -8.10 8.73 -13.71
CA GLN A 90 -8.87 7.51 -13.39
C GLN A 90 -8.83 7.17 -11.89
N GLN A 91 -7.66 7.26 -11.24
CA GLN A 91 -7.56 7.06 -9.79
C GLN A 91 -8.26 8.19 -9.03
N ALA A 92 -8.17 9.44 -9.49
CA ALA A 92 -8.93 10.55 -8.88
C ALA A 92 -10.44 10.39 -9.07
N ALA A 93 -10.91 9.93 -10.24
CA ALA A 93 -12.33 9.69 -10.49
C ALA A 93 -12.88 8.55 -9.60
N ARG A 94 -12.17 7.43 -9.51
CA ARG A 94 -12.50 6.32 -8.58
C ARG A 94 -12.50 6.77 -7.12
N LEU A 95 -11.53 7.60 -6.74
CA LEU A 95 -11.48 8.16 -5.39
C LEU A 95 -12.67 9.07 -5.12
N GLN A 96 -13.05 9.92 -6.08
CA GLN A 96 -14.22 10.80 -5.96
C GLN A 96 -15.50 9.98 -5.78
N GLU A 97 -15.71 8.93 -6.59
CA GLU A 97 -16.84 8.00 -6.44
C GLU A 97 -16.88 7.34 -5.05
N LEU A 98 -15.73 6.88 -4.56
CA LEU A 98 -15.63 6.27 -3.22
C LEU A 98 -15.92 7.27 -2.10
N VAL A 99 -15.45 8.52 -2.23
CA VAL A 99 -15.72 9.59 -1.25
C VAL A 99 -17.21 9.89 -1.21
N GLU A 100 -17.86 10.03 -2.37
CA GLU A 100 -19.30 10.28 -2.48
C GLU A 100 -20.12 9.11 -1.91
N PHE A 101 -19.73 7.87 -2.21
CA PHE A 101 -20.37 6.68 -1.66
C PHE A 101 -20.27 6.64 -0.13
N ILE A 102 -19.07 6.85 0.44
CA ILE A 102 -18.87 6.86 1.89
C ILE A 102 -19.70 7.97 2.55
N GLN A 103 -19.74 9.17 1.96
CA GLN A 103 -20.54 10.28 2.49
C GLN A 103 -22.04 9.94 2.51
N SER A 104 -22.56 9.27 1.47
CA SER A 104 -23.96 8.88 1.40
C SER A 104 -24.40 7.84 2.44
N GLN A 105 -23.48 7.02 2.95
CA GLN A 105 -23.76 6.00 3.96
C GLN A 105 -23.75 6.52 5.40
N VAL A 106 -23.33 7.77 5.63
CA VAL A 106 -23.27 8.40 6.96
C VAL A 106 -24.50 9.29 7.22
N CYS A 107 -25.49 9.28 6.32
CA CYS A 107 -26.79 9.93 6.48
C CYS A 107 -27.89 8.95 6.89
#